data_AF-W2KDQ1-F1
#
_entry.id   AF-W2KDQ1-F1
#
_cell.length_a   1.000
_cell.length_b   1.000
_cell.length_c   1.000
_cell.angle_alpha   90.00
_cell.angle_beta   90.00
_cell.angle_gamma   90.00
#
_symmetry.space_group_name_H-M   'P 1'
#
loop_
_entity.id
_entity.type
_entity.pdbx_description
1 polymer ?
#
loop_
_entity_poly.entity_id
_entity_poly.type
_entity_poly.pdbx_seq_one_letter_code
_entity_poly.pdbx_strand_id
1 'polypeptide(L)' 'MQELFRRWRTTRSKPATVSATVTPRSLDRAWTAFVERWNTEGADEFKRKLEQREADHAGLSLSALAEQ' A
#
# COMPACT_ATOMS: atom_id res chain seq x y z
N MET A 1 -8.52 5.70 8.90
CA MET A 1 -8.82 4.25 8.80
C MET A 1 -10.01 3.94 7.89
N GLN A 2 -11.21 4.49 8.15
CA GLN A 2 -12.39 4.21 7.32
C GLN A 2 -12.21 4.59 5.83
N GLU A 3 -11.53 5.71 5.55
CA GLU A 3 -11.28 6.15 4.17
C GLU A 3 -10.28 5.24 3.43
N LEU A 4 -9.19 4.85 4.10
CA LEU A 4 -8.23 3.84 3.60
C LEU A 4 -8.93 2.51 3.31
N PHE A 5 -9.81 2.08 4.22
CA PHE A 5 -10.60 0.85 4.06
C PHE A 5 -11.57 0.92 2.87
N ARG A 6 -12.24 2.07 2.70
CA ARG A 6 -13.12 2.34 1.54
C ARG A 6 -12.31 2.29 0.25
N ARG A 7 -11.16 2.97 0.20
CA ARG A 7 -10.28 3.02 -0.98
C ARG A 7 -9.75 1.62 -1.33
N TRP A 8 -9.35 0.83 -0.33
CA TRP A 8 -8.93 -0.56 -0.51
C TRP A 8 -10.04 -1.46 -1.06
N ARG A 9 -11.27 -1.39 -0.52
CA ARG A 9 -12.41 -2.16 -1.06
C ARG A 9 -12.70 -1.83 -2.51
N THR A 10 -12.60 -0.56 -2.88
CA THR A 10 -12.77 -0.12 -4.27
C THR A 10 -11.68 -0.70 -5.17
N THR A 11 -10.42 -0.72 -4.72
CA THR A 11 -9.30 -1.34 -5.46
C THR A 11 -9.44 -2.86 -5.57
N ARG A 12 -9.92 -3.55 -4.52
CA ARG A 12 -10.17 -5.01 -4.52
C ARG A 12 -11.35 -5.42 -5.40
N SER A 13 -12.36 -4.56 -5.53
CA SER A 13 -13.56 -4.84 -6.35
C SER A 13 -13.33 -4.62 -7.84
N LYS A 14 -12.24 -3.94 -8.22
CA LYS A 14 -11.75 -3.97 -9.59
C LYS A 14 -11.14 -5.36 -9.83
N PRO A 15 -11.41 -6.03 -10.96
CA PRO A 15 -10.65 -7.20 -11.33
C PRO A 15 -9.18 -6.76 -11.40
N ALA A 16 -8.41 -7.10 -10.38
CA ALA A 16 -6.97 -7.03 -10.47
C ALA A 16 -6.63 -7.96 -11.62
N THR A 17 -6.03 -7.43 -12.69
CA THR A 17 -5.40 -8.28 -13.69
C THR A 17 -4.49 -9.21 -12.90
N VAL A 18 -4.84 -10.49 -12.85
CA VAL A 18 -4.06 -11.51 -12.17
C VAL A 18 -2.79 -11.65 -13.01
N SER A 19 -1.82 -10.80 -12.75
CA SER A 19 -0.46 -11.00 -13.18
C SER A 19 0.06 -12.23 -12.45
N ALA A 20 0.92 -13.03 -13.08
CA ALA A 20 1.43 -14.29 -12.50
C ALA A 20 1.95 -14.17 -11.04
N THR A 21 2.29 -12.96 -10.61
CA THR A 21 2.84 -12.62 -9.29
C THR A 21 1.82 -12.15 -8.24
N VAL A 22 0.65 -11.62 -8.65
CA VAL A 22 -0.33 -11.00 -7.72
C VAL A 22 -1.66 -11.72 -7.78
N THR A 23 -1.96 -12.47 -6.72
CA THR A 23 -3.21 -13.22 -6.58
C THR A 23 -4.14 -12.55 -5.56
N PRO A 24 -5.45 -12.86 -5.57
CA PRO A 24 -6.36 -12.40 -4.52
C PRO A 24 -5.88 -12.78 -3.11
N ARG A 25 -5.24 -13.95 -2.97
CA ARG A 25 -4.70 -14.45 -1.69
C ARG A 25 -3.45 -13.68 -1.24
N SER A 26 -2.59 -13.24 -2.16
CA SER A 26 -1.45 -12.39 -1.79
C SER A 26 -1.92 -10.99 -1.36
N LEU A 27 -2.97 -10.44 -1.98
CA LEU A 27 -3.58 -9.18 -1.56
C LEU A 27 -4.20 -9.30 -0.16
N ASP A 28 -4.87 -10.42 0.12
CA ASP A 28 -5.47 -10.68 1.44
C ASP A 28 -4.41 -10.79 2.54
N ARG A 29 -3.31 -11.49 2.26
CA ARG A 29 -2.17 -11.62 3.17
C ARG A 29 -1.48 -10.27 3.41
N ALA A 30 -1.30 -9.48 2.36
CA ALA A 30 -0.73 -8.13 2.48
C ALA A 30 -1.63 -7.21 3.32
N TRP A 31 -2.95 -7.32 3.15
CA TRP A 31 -3.91 -6.57 3.95
C TRP A 31 -3.90 -6.99 5.43
N THR A 32 -3.85 -8.28 5.72
CA THR A 32 -3.77 -8.79 7.09
C THR A 32 -2.51 -8.27 7.78
N ALA A 33 -1.35 -8.40 7.13
CA ALA A 33 -0.09 -7.90 7.65
C ALA A 33 -0.11 -6.37 7.86
N PHE A 34 -0.77 -5.62 6.97
CA PHE A 34 -0.98 -4.18 7.13
C PHE A 34 -1.79 -3.86 8.40
N VAL A 35 -2.91 -4.57 8.63
CA VAL A 35 -3.77 -4.35 9.78
C VAL A 35 -3.08 -4.75 11.09
N GLU A 36 -2.38 -5.89 11.12
CA GLU A 36 -1.60 -6.31 12.30
C GLU A 36 -0.55 -5.26 12.66
N ARG A 37 0.16 -4.77 11.65
CA ARG A 37 1.21 -3.78 11.81
C ARG A 37 0.67 -2.43 12.28
N TRP A 38 -0.45 -1.97 11.71
CA TRP A 38 -1.17 -0.78 12.17
C TRP A 38 -1.62 -0.88 13.64
N ASN A 39 -2.15 -2.04 14.05
CA ASN A 39 -2.62 -2.24 15.43
C ASN A 39 -1.46 -2.37 16.43
N THR A 40 -0.30 -2.88 16.00
CA THR A 40 0.86 -3.10 16.88
C THR A 40 1.73 -1.84 17.01
N GLU A 41 2.01 -1.14 15.91
CA GLU A 41 2.88 0.06 15.90
C GLU A 41 2.12 1.34 16.30
N GLY A 42 0.79 1.32 16.21
CA GLY A 42 -0.04 2.51 16.46
C GLY A 42 -0.13 3.43 15.24
N ALA A 43 -1.22 4.18 15.18
CA ALA A 43 -1.60 4.96 14.00
C ALA A 43 -0.57 6.04 13.59
N ASP A 44 -0.01 6.75 14.56
CA ASP A 44 0.90 7.87 14.30
C ASP A 44 2.29 7.41 13.84
N GLU A 45 2.86 6.39 14.48
CA GLU A 45 4.16 5.86 14.08
C GLU A 45 4.09 5.16 12.71
N PHE A 46 2.99 4.44 12.46
CA PHE A 46 2.76 3.81 11.17
C PHE A 46 2.61 4.85 10.04
N LYS A 47 1.86 5.93 10.26
CA LYS A 47 1.73 7.01 9.27
C LYS A 47 3.07 7.66 8.94
N ARG A 48 3.88 7.98 9.96
CA ARG A 48 5.22 8.54 9.75
C ARG A 48 6.08 7.62 8.89
N LYS A 49 6.06 6.31 9.14
CA LYS A 49 6.80 5.31 8.35
C LYS A 49 6.28 5.23 6.90
N LEU A 50 4.96 5.35 6.71
CA LEU A 50 4.35 5.36 5.39
C LEU A 50 4.75 6.61 4.59
N GLU A 51 4.65 7.79 5.19
CA GLU A 51 5.05 9.07 4.59
C GLU A 51 6.54 9.07 4.21
N GLN A 52 7.40 8.56 5.10
CA GLN A 52 8.83 8.41 4.82
C GLN A 52 9.09 7.48 3.62
N ARG A 53 8.32 6.40 3.52
CA ARG A 53 8.45 5.43 2.42
C ARG A 53 7.91 5.98 1.10
N GLU A 54 6.84 6.77 1.14
CA GLU A 54 6.34 7.49 -0.05
C GLU A 54 7.34 8.55 -0.52
N ALA A 55 7.97 9.29 0.40
CA ALA A 55 9.02 10.25 0.06
C ALA A 55 10.27 9.58 -0.55
N ASP A 56 10.72 8.46 0.04
CA ASP A 56 11.83 7.66 -0.48
C ASP A 56 11.51 7.10 -1.87
N HIS A 57 10.29 6.58 -2.05
CA HIS A 57 9.83 6.06 -3.32
C HIS A 57 9.60 7.17 -4.37
N ALA A 58 9.25 8.39 -3.97
CA ALA A 58 9.21 9.54 -4.87
C ALA A 58 10.61 9.89 -5.37
N GLY A 59 11.63 9.81 -4.51
CA GLY A 59 13.04 9.97 -4.90
C GLY A 59 13.57 8.88 -5.82
N LEU A 60 12.98 7.68 -5.76
CA LEU A 60 13.31 6.53 -6.61
C LEU A 60 12.34 6.33 -7.78
N SER A 61 11.34 7.21 -7.93
CA SER A 61 10.32 7.06 -8.95
C SER A 61 10.92 7.36 -10.33
N LEU A 62 10.74 6.43 -11.27
CA LEU A 62 11.18 6.55 -12.67
C LEU A 62 10.67 7.83 -13.35
N SER A 63 9.63 8.47 -12.83
CA SER A 63 9.14 9.77 -13.30
C SER A 63 10.17 10.89 -13.11
N ALA A 64 10.95 10.90 -12.02
CA ALA A 64 12.00 11.89 -11.79
C ALA A 64 13.24 11.66 -12.67
N LEU A 65 13.48 10.41 -13.07
CA LEU A 65 14.52 10.02 -14.03
C LEU A 65 14.11 10.25 -15.50
N ALA A 66 12.81 10.32 -15.79
CA ALA A 66 12.29 10.60 -17.12
C ALA A 66 12.25 12.10 -17.47
N GLU A 67 12.53 12.98 -16.49
CA GLU A 67 12.65 14.44 -16.68
C GLU A 67 14.11 14.92 -16.84
N GLN A 68 15.09 14.00 -17.00
CA GLN A 68 16.50 14.31 -17.32
C GLN A 68 16.83 14.16 -18.81
#